data_AF-A0A7S0AWA4-F1
#
_entry.id   AF-A0A7S0AWA4-F1
#
_cell.length_a   1.000
_cell.length_b   1.000
_cell.length_c   1.000
_cell.angle_alpha   90.00
_cell.angle_beta   90.00
_cell.angle_gamma   90.00
#
_symmetry.space_group_name_H-M   'P 1'
#
loop_
_entity.id
_entity.type
_entity.pdbx_description
1 polymer ?
#
loop_
_entity_poly.entity_id
_entity_poly.type
_entity_poly.pdbx_seq_one_letter_code
_entity_poly.pdbx_strand_id
1 'polypeptide(L)'
;CVHTWRVQNPGWQLVILDKYSALEYVDAWELPDCYNELESAQQADALRLALLARYGGVYTDVATLCLRPLDDWVWDEVAGGPEPRGLGAFYLACFGAEPGVSCEYVENWFLAARRGHPLIKAWRDVHSA
;
A
#
# COMPACT_ATOMS: atom_id res chain seq x y z
N CYS A 1 8.86 -13.07 9.15
CA CYS A 1 8.50 -12.03 8.17
C CYS A 1 8.91 -10.63 8.64
N VAL A 2 8.21 -10.04 9.60
CA VAL A 2 8.48 -8.69 10.17
C VAL A 2 9.96 -8.35 10.43
N HIS A 3 10.73 -9.28 11.01
CA HIS A 3 12.15 -9.03 11.31
C HIS A 3 12.95 -8.61 10.07
N THR A 4 12.68 -9.20 8.91
CA THR A 4 13.39 -8.89 7.66
C THR A 4 13.13 -7.45 7.22
N TRP A 5 11.90 -6.96 7.32
CA TRP A 5 11.54 -5.57 7.03
C TRP A 5 12.29 -4.59 7.92
N ARG A 6 12.42 -4.88 9.22
CA ARG A 6 13.17 -4.03 10.16
C ARG A 6 14.66 -4.00 9.87
N VAL A 7 15.26 -5.15 9.56
CA VAL A 7 16.71 -5.25 9.28
C VAL A 7 17.07 -4.57 7.97
N GLN A 8 16.26 -4.74 6.92
CA GLN A 8 16.53 -4.17 5.59
C GLN A 8 16.25 -2.66 5.53
N ASN A 9 15.39 -2.13 6.40
CA ASN A 9 14.95 -0.73 6.33
C ASN A 9 15.19 0.00 7.66
N PRO A 10 16.44 0.12 8.16
CA PRO A 10 16.73 0.70 9.47
C PRO A 10 16.38 2.20 9.56
N GLY A 11 16.33 2.91 8.42
CA GLY A 11 15.92 4.32 8.35
C GLY A 11 14.40 4.53 8.30
N TRP A 12 13.61 3.45 8.23
CA TRP A 12 12.17 3.52 8.09
C TRP A 12 11.46 3.28 9.42
N GLN A 13 10.36 4.02 9.64
CA GLN A 13 9.45 3.71 10.73
C GLN A 13 8.57 2.52 10.36
N LEU A 14 8.82 1.37 11.00
CA LEU A 14 8.00 0.17 10.82
C LEU A 14 6.83 0.19 11.81
N VAL A 15 5.60 0.35 11.29
CA VAL A 15 4.35 0.26 12.06
C VAL A 15 3.67 -1.07 11.74
N ILE A 16 3.34 -1.84 12.78
CA ILE A 16 2.59 -3.09 12.66
C ILE A 16 1.20 -2.81 13.20
N LEU A 17 0.19 -3.06 12.37
CA LEU A 17 -1.19 -2.79 12.71
C LEU A 17 -1.95 -4.09 12.94
N ASP A 18 -2.85 -4.03 13.91
CA ASP A 18 -3.94 -4.98 14.08
C ASP A 18 -5.29 -4.24 13.96
N LYS A 19 -6.39 -4.96 14.09
CA LYS A 19 -7.74 -4.40 13.93
C LYS A 19 -8.08 -3.27 14.92
N TYR A 20 -7.36 -3.16 16.04
CA TYR A 20 -7.62 -2.14 17.06
C TYR A 20 -6.71 -0.92 16.83
N SER A 21 -5.41 -1.16 16.76
CA SER A 21 -4.39 -0.14 16.55
C SER A 21 -4.52 0.56 15.20
N ALA A 22 -5.03 -0.10 14.16
CA ALA A 22 -5.22 0.52 12.85
C ALA A 22 -6.12 1.75 12.90
N LEU A 23 -7.14 1.74 13.75
CA LEU A 23 -8.10 2.85 13.91
C LEU A 23 -7.51 4.05 14.67
N GLU A 24 -6.31 3.94 15.23
CA GLU A 24 -5.59 5.08 15.83
C GLU A 24 -4.87 5.92 14.76
N TYR A 25 -4.65 5.35 13.56
CA TYR A 25 -3.92 6.01 12.48
C TYR A 25 -4.83 6.64 11.42
N VAL A 26 -6.09 6.24 11.35
CA VAL A 26 -7.07 6.74 10.38
C VAL A 26 -8.34 7.15 11.09
N ASP A 27 -9.02 8.15 10.54
CA ASP A 27 -10.35 8.52 11.02
C ASP A 27 -11.43 7.66 10.34
N ALA A 28 -12.57 7.48 11.01
CA ALA A 28 -13.69 6.70 10.46
C ALA A 28 -14.18 7.21 9.09
N TRP A 29 -14.12 8.53 8.84
CA TRP A 29 -14.53 9.12 7.56
C TRP A 29 -13.58 8.82 6.39
N GLU A 30 -12.38 8.29 6.66
CA GLU A 30 -11.43 7.84 5.64
C GLU A 30 -11.65 6.39 5.21
N LEU A 31 -12.59 5.70 5.86
CA LEU A 31 -12.94 4.31 5.60
C LEU A 31 -14.36 4.23 5.00
N PRO A 32 -14.72 3.10 4.35
CA PRO A 32 -16.09 2.85 3.91
C PRO A 32 -17.09 2.87 5.07
N ASP A 33 -18.32 3.34 4.83
CA ASP A 33 -19.37 3.37 5.87
C ASP A 33 -19.67 1.97 6.43
N CYS A 34 -19.57 0.94 5.59
CA CYS A 34 -19.75 -0.46 5.97
C CYS A 34 -18.48 -1.12 6.57
N TYR A 35 -17.41 -0.37 6.89
CA TYR A 35 -16.13 -0.93 7.31
C TYR A 35 -16.23 -1.97 8.45
N ASN A 36 -17.09 -1.71 9.45
CA ASN A 36 -17.27 -2.63 10.59
C ASN A 36 -18.03 -3.93 10.23
N GLU A 37 -18.68 -3.96 9.07
CA GLU A 37 -19.42 -5.12 8.53
C GLU A 37 -18.55 -5.96 7.58
N LEU A 38 -17.40 -5.43 7.16
CA LEU A 38 -16.47 -6.10 6.26
C LEU A 38 -15.71 -7.23 6.96
N GLU A 39 -15.37 -8.25 6.18
CA GLU A 39 -14.45 -9.30 6.62
C GLU A 39 -13.04 -8.73 6.84
N SER A 40 -12.22 -9.40 7.66
CA SER A 40 -10.90 -8.87 8.05
C SER A 40 -9.97 -8.56 6.86
N ALA A 41 -10.05 -9.34 5.77
CA ALA A 41 -9.27 -9.08 4.57
C ALA A 41 -9.72 -7.79 3.86
N GLN A 42 -11.04 -7.57 3.77
CA GLN A 42 -11.62 -6.37 3.17
C GLN A 42 -11.38 -5.13 4.04
N GLN A 43 -11.37 -5.27 5.37
CA GLN A 43 -10.93 -4.21 6.28
C GLN A 43 -9.48 -3.82 6.04
N ALA A 44 -8.58 -4.80 5.86
CA ALA A 44 -7.20 -4.51 5.48
C ALA A 44 -7.10 -3.82 4.11
N ASP A 45 -7.99 -4.16 3.17
CA ASP A 45 -8.11 -3.48 1.87
C ASP A 45 -8.47 -2.00 2.00
N ALA A 46 -9.45 -1.68 2.83
CA ALA A 46 -9.82 -0.29 3.10
C ALA A 46 -8.70 0.46 3.83
N LEU A 47 -8.14 -0.14 4.87
CA LEU A 47 -7.11 0.47 5.71
C LEU A 47 -5.87 0.85 4.91
N ARG A 48 -5.37 -0.01 4.03
CA ARG A 48 -4.14 0.30 3.27
C ARG A 48 -4.29 1.55 2.42
N LEU A 49 -5.45 1.73 1.78
CA LEU A 49 -5.71 2.88 0.94
C LEU A 49 -5.86 4.15 1.77
N ALA A 50 -6.55 4.08 2.91
CA ALA A 50 -6.66 5.19 3.85
C ALA A 50 -5.28 5.63 4.39
N LEU A 51 -4.47 4.67 4.82
CA LEU A 51 -3.11 4.91 5.33
C LEU A 51 -2.20 5.53 4.27
N LEU A 52 -2.16 4.95 3.05
CA LEU A 52 -1.33 5.48 1.97
C LEU A 52 -1.82 6.85 1.48
N ALA A 53 -3.13 7.09 1.44
CA ALA A 53 -3.68 8.39 1.09
C ALA A 53 -3.24 9.47 2.10
N ARG A 54 -3.31 9.15 3.40
CA ARG A 54 -2.99 10.07 4.50
C ARG A 54 -1.49 10.31 4.66
N TYR A 55 -0.70 9.24 4.67
CA TYR A 55 0.72 9.27 5.05
C TYR A 55 1.68 9.09 3.86
N GLY A 56 1.24 8.44 2.78
CA GLY A 56 2.14 7.88 1.79
C GLY A 56 2.96 6.73 2.38
N GLY A 57 4.16 6.52 1.85
CA GLY A 57 5.07 5.47 2.32
C GLY A 57 4.76 4.13 1.65
N VAL A 58 4.92 3.05 2.41
CA VAL A 58 4.79 1.67 1.92
C VAL A 58 3.83 0.90 2.81
N TYR A 59 2.84 0.27 2.20
CA TYR A 59 2.04 -0.79 2.80
C TYR A 59 2.53 -2.14 2.30
N THR A 60 2.59 -3.14 3.18
CA THR A 60 2.81 -4.52 2.80
C THR A 60 2.12 -5.49 3.74
N ASP A 61 1.63 -6.62 3.20
CA ASP A 61 1.10 -7.69 4.01
C ASP A 61 2.17 -8.29 4.95
N VAL A 62 1.76 -8.59 6.18
CA VAL A 62 2.67 -8.99 7.27
C VAL A 62 3.38 -10.32 7.02
N ALA A 63 2.83 -11.17 6.14
CA ALA A 63 3.37 -12.48 5.81
C ALA A 63 4.52 -12.45 4.77
N THR A 64 4.95 -11.27 4.32
CA THR A 64 5.99 -11.10 3.29
C THR A 64 7.42 -11.04 3.85
N LEU A 65 8.41 -11.40 3.02
CA LEU A 65 9.82 -11.24 3.33
C LEU A 65 10.42 -10.07 2.55
N CYS A 66 11.10 -9.18 3.27
CA CYS A 66 11.90 -8.12 2.66
C CYS A 66 13.32 -8.64 2.44
N LEU A 67 13.75 -8.73 1.18
CA LEU A 67 15.09 -9.23 0.84
C LEU A 67 16.09 -8.11 0.51
N ARG A 68 15.60 -6.89 0.29
CA ARG A 68 16.39 -5.71 -0.08
C ARG A 68 15.78 -4.42 0.50
N PRO A 69 16.59 -3.42 0.86
CA PRO A 69 16.11 -2.10 1.33
C PRO A 69 15.17 -1.43 0.31
N LEU A 70 14.08 -0.82 0.78
CA LEU A 70 13.09 -0.13 -0.05
C LEU A 70 13.72 0.97 -0.92
N ASP A 71 14.67 1.71 -0.35
CA ASP A 71 15.37 2.79 -1.03
C ASP A 71 16.14 2.28 -2.26
N ASP A 72 16.64 1.05 -2.22
CA ASP A 72 17.44 0.46 -3.31
C ASP A 72 16.62 0.00 -4.53
N TRP A 73 15.31 -0.23 -4.39
CA TRP A 73 14.53 -0.87 -5.47
C TRP A 73 13.18 -0.24 -5.79
N VAL A 74 12.59 0.59 -4.91
CA VAL A 74 11.28 1.19 -5.19
C VAL A 74 11.15 2.63 -4.71
N TRP A 75 11.68 2.98 -3.55
CA TRP A 75 11.35 4.27 -2.96
C TRP A 75 11.98 5.45 -3.71
N ASP A 76 13.18 5.31 -4.24
CA ASP A 76 13.80 6.32 -5.09
C ASP A 76 12.96 6.60 -6.34
N GLU A 77 12.42 5.57 -6.99
CA GLU A 77 11.53 5.75 -8.15
C GLU A 77 10.17 6.36 -7.76
N VAL A 78 9.65 6.05 -6.57
CA VAL A 78 8.32 6.51 -6.14
C VAL A 78 8.35 7.96 -5.63
N ALA A 79 9.33 8.31 -4.81
CA ALA A 79 9.37 9.58 -4.08
C ALA A 79 10.76 10.18 -3.84
N GLY A 80 11.83 9.38 -3.78
CA GLY A 80 13.17 9.84 -3.37
C GLY A 80 14.04 10.45 -4.48
N GLY A 81 13.81 10.06 -5.73
CA GLY A 81 14.64 10.41 -6.88
C GLY A 81 14.32 11.77 -7.52
N PRO A 82 15.10 12.19 -8.53
CA PRO A 82 14.95 13.50 -9.19
C PRO A 82 13.65 13.63 -9.99
N GLU A 83 13.10 12.52 -10.48
CA GLU A 83 11.82 12.47 -11.23
C GLU A 83 10.89 11.39 -10.66
N PRO A 84 10.26 11.65 -9.50
CA PRO A 84 9.51 10.62 -8.80
C PRO A 84 8.22 10.28 -9.58
N ARG A 85 7.98 8.98 -9.77
CA ARG A 85 6.80 8.40 -10.45
C ARG A 85 5.53 8.47 -9.60
N GLY A 86 5.67 8.45 -8.27
CA GLY A 86 4.58 8.70 -7.32
C GLY A 86 3.85 7.46 -6.81
N LEU A 87 3.90 6.33 -7.53
CA LEU A 87 3.29 5.06 -7.14
C LEU A 87 4.12 3.88 -7.66
N GLY A 88 4.27 2.85 -6.83
CA GLY A 88 4.86 1.57 -7.17
C GLY A 88 4.00 0.42 -6.63
N ALA A 89 3.81 -0.61 -7.45
CA ALA A 89 3.03 -1.80 -7.11
C ALA A 89 3.55 -3.00 -7.90
N PHE A 90 3.23 -4.20 -7.45
CA PHE A 90 3.45 -5.42 -8.22
C PHE A 90 2.25 -5.69 -9.15
N TYR A 91 2.46 -6.50 -10.18
CA TYR A 91 1.40 -6.98 -11.05
C TYR A 91 1.64 -8.45 -11.41
N LEU A 92 0.56 -9.15 -11.72
CA LEU A 92 0.59 -10.55 -12.16
C LEU A 92 0.62 -10.62 -13.68
N ALA A 93 1.81 -10.80 -14.26
CA ALA A 93 1.97 -10.99 -15.71
C ALA A 93 1.23 -12.22 -16.26
N CYS A 94 0.98 -13.24 -15.43
CA CYS A 94 0.31 -14.48 -15.86
C CYS A 94 -1.21 -14.33 -16.07
N PHE A 95 -1.84 -13.24 -15.62
CA PHE A 95 -3.28 -12.98 -15.80
C PHE A 95 -3.59 -11.87 -16.82
N GLY A 96 -2.62 -11.49 -17.66
CA GLY A 96 -2.79 -10.43 -18.66
C GLY A 96 -1.76 -10.52 -19.80
N ALA A 97 -1.42 -11.74 -20.23
CA ALA A 97 -0.25 -12.05 -21.05
C ALA A 97 -0.32 -11.65 -22.55
N GLU A 98 -1.10 -10.63 -22.92
CA GLU A 98 -1.04 -10.04 -24.26
C GLU A 98 -0.31 -8.69 -24.22
N PRO A 99 0.96 -8.62 -24.68
CA PRO A 99 1.69 -7.36 -24.77
C PRO A 99 0.90 -6.32 -25.58
N GLY A 100 0.62 -5.16 -24.96
CA GLY A 100 -0.16 -4.08 -25.59
C GLY A 100 -1.67 -4.13 -25.35
N VAL A 101 -2.17 -5.18 -24.70
CA VAL A 101 -3.54 -5.28 -24.19
C VAL A 101 -3.45 -5.27 -22.66
N SER A 102 -3.57 -4.09 -22.06
CA SER A 102 -3.39 -3.91 -20.61
C SER A 102 -4.50 -4.61 -19.82
N CYS A 103 -4.31 -5.90 -19.55
CA CYS A 103 -5.16 -6.73 -18.67
C CYS A 103 -4.42 -7.15 -17.39
N GLU A 104 -3.25 -6.54 -17.10
CA GLU A 104 -2.45 -6.89 -15.93
C GLU A 104 -3.18 -6.48 -14.64
N TYR A 105 -3.46 -7.46 -13.78
CA TYR A 105 -4.01 -7.19 -12.46
C TYR A 105 -2.88 -6.68 -11.56
N VAL A 106 -3.06 -5.47 -11.05
CA VAL A 106 -2.19 -4.88 -10.03
C VAL A 106 -2.47 -5.56 -8.69
N GLU A 107 -1.41 -6.00 -8.05
CA GLU A 107 -1.44 -6.58 -6.72
C GLU A 107 -1.57 -5.49 -5.66
N ASN A 108 -2.35 -5.76 -4.62
CA ASN A 108 -2.58 -4.81 -3.53
C ASN A 108 -1.88 -5.19 -2.21
N TRP A 109 -1.25 -6.38 -2.13
CA TRP A 109 -0.50 -6.84 -0.97
C TRP A 109 0.76 -5.98 -0.70
N PHE A 110 1.23 -5.23 -1.71
CA PHE A 110 2.30 -4.24 -1.57
C PHE A 110 2.01 -3.02 -2.44
N LEU A 111 2.07 -1.85 -1.83
CA LEU A 111 1.89 -0.56 -2.48
C LEU A 111 2.84 0.46 -1.87
N ALA A 112 3.59 1.16 -2.71
CA ALA A 112 4.44 2.28 -2.34
C ALA A 112 3.91 3.54 -2.99
N ALA A 113 3.60 4.59 -2.22
CA ALA A 113 3.02 5.81 -2.77
C ALA A 113 3.58 7.06 -2.11
N ARG A 114 3.71 8.14 -2.89
CA ARG A 114 3.89 9.46 -2.29
C ARG A 114 2.63 9.83 -1.51
N ARG A 115 2.82 10.62 -0.45
CA ARG A 115 1.71 11.20 0.30
C ARG A 115 0.79 11.99 -0.64
N GLY A 116 -0.52 11.72 -0.55
CA GLY A 116 -1.52 12.40 -1.36
C GLY A 116 -1.54 12.02 -2.85
N HIS A 117 -0.96 10.87 -3.24
CA HIS A 117 -0.99 10.41 -4.63
C HIS A 117 -2.44 10.34 -5.17
N PRO A 118 -2.76 10.98 -6.33
CA PRO A 118 -4.14 11.09 -6.82
C PRO A 118 -4.84 9.75 -7.03
N LEU A 119 -4.13 8.74 -7.56
CA LEU A 119 -4.73 7.42 -7.78
C LEU A 119 -5.11 6.73 -6.46
N ILE A 120 -4.27 6.86 -5.42
CA ILE A 120 -4.56 6.24 -4.11
C ILE A 120 -5.78 6.88 -3.47
N LYS A 121 -5.88 8.22 -3.54
CA LYS A 121 -7.06 8.94 -3.05
C LYS A 121 -8.31 8.54 -3.82
N ALA A 122 -8.25 8.57 -5.15
CA ALA A 122 -9.38 8.19 -5.99
C ALA A 122 -9.81 6.74 -5.70
N TRP A 123 -8.86 5.81 -5.56
CA TRP A 123 -9.15 4.41 -5.26
C TRP A 123 -9.82 4.25 -3.89
N ARG A 124 -9.31 4.91 -2.84
CA ARG A 124 -9.97 4.93 -1.52
C ARG A 124 -11.41 5.42 -1.63
N ASP A 125 -11.63 6.49 -2.37
CA ASP A 125 -12.92 7.19 -2.47
C ASP A 125 -13.96 6.40 -3.29
N VAL A 126 -13.57 5.37 -4.07
CA VAL A 126 -14.51 4.47 -4.78
C VAL A 126 -15.46 3.76 -3.80
N HIS A 127 -15.03 3.57 -2.55
CA HIS A 127 -15.77 2.82 -1.53
C HIS A 127 -16.39 3.72 -0.44
N SER A 128 -16.34 5.05 -0.59
CA SER A 128 -16.83 6.02 0.40
C SER A 128 -18.25 6.53 0.10
N ALA A 129 -19.12 5.68 -0.47
CA ALA A 129 -20.48 6.02 -0.89
C ALA A 129 -21.55 5.38 0.00
#